data_AF-A0A2G8I8D3-F1
#
_entry.id   AF-A0A2G8I8D3-F1
#
_cell.length_a   1.000
_cell.length_b   1.000
_cell.length_c   1.000
_cell.angle_alpha   90.00
_cell.angle_beta   90.00
_cell.angle_gamma   90.00
#
_symmetry.space_group_name_H-M   'P 1'
#
loop_
_entity.id
_entity.type
_entity.pdbx_description
1 polymer ?
#
loop_
_entity_poly.entity_id
_entity_poly.type
_entity_poly.pdbx_seq_one_letter_code
_entity_poly.pdbx_strand_id
1 'polypeptide(L)'
;MEKVKTLIIGSGPAGYTAAIYASRSNLQPVLYAGLQPGGQLTTTTIIENFPGFKDGIDANQLMLEMKAQAINVGADVRDGSIVKADLSKRPFIVEDERGNVIEANTLIIATGASAKYLGLSDEEKYRGQGVSACATCDGFFYRKRTVAVVGGGDTACEEAMYLSSLAKKVYMIVRKPYLRAAEIMRKRVEEKENIEILYNTNTLGLFGENGVEGAHLVRFKGEENEEKYDIQIDGFFLAIGHLPNTDLFKGQLELDPQGFIVTKGTSTATSVEGVYAAGDVADPTYRQGVVAAGSGAKAAIEAERFLQDKGEK
;
A
#
# COMPACT_ATOMS: atom_id res chain seq x y z
N MET A 1 5.83 -28.79 -15.51
CA MET A 1 6.19 -27.37 -15.55
C MET A 1 5.25 -26.70 -16.51
N GLU A 2 4.40 -25.83 -15.98
CA GLU A 2 3.40 -25.10 -16.76
C GLU A 2 4.07 -23.96 -17.54
N LYS A 3 3.52 -23.56 -18.70
CA LYS A 3 4.01 -22.42 -19.48
C LYS A 3 2.89 -21.39 -19.64
N VAL A 4 3.19 -20.14 -19.33
CA VAL A 4 2.25 -19.02 -19.42
C VAL A 4 2.89 -17.85 -20.16
N LYS A 5 2.10 -17.09 -20.93
CA LYS A 5 2.62 -15.89 -21.62
C LYS A 5 2.88 -14.76 -20.63
N THR A 6 1.94 -14.54 -19.72
CA THR A 6 2.00 -13.49 -18.72
C THR A 6 1.58 -14.03 -17.36
N LEU A 7 2.48 -13.94 -16.40
CA LEU A 7 2.20 -14.20 -15.00
C LEU A 7 2.05 -12.87 -14.25
N ILE A 8 1.04 -12.79 -13.39
CA ILE A 8 0.79 -11.64 -12.52
C ILE A 8 0.90 -12.11 -11.07
N ILE A 9 1.73 -11.42 -10.27
CA ILE A 9 1.90 -11.74 -8.85
C ILE A 9 1.27 -10.63 -8.02
N GLY A 10 0.15 -10.93 -7.38
CA GLY A 10 -0.60 -10.02 -6.51
C GLY A 10 -2.00 -9.70 -7.04
N SER A 11 -2.95 -9.54 -6.11
CA SER A 11 -4.38 -9.40 -6.38
C SER A 11 -4.98 -8.08 -5.89
N GLY A 12 -4.16 -7.04 -5.72
CA GLY A 12 -4.67 -5.68 -5.50
C GLY A 12 -5.30 -5.09 -6.77
N PRO A 13 -5.72 -3.81 -6.73
CA PRO A 13 -6.25 -3.09 -7.90
C PRO A 13 -5.32 -3.15 -9.13
N ALA A 14 -4.00 -3.05 -8.92
CA ALA A 14 -3.00 -3.19 -9.97
C ALA A 14 -3.05 -4.56 -10.64
N GLY A 15 -3.06 -5.64 -9.84
CA GLY A 15 -3.06 -7.01 -10.33
C GLY A 15 -4.33 -7.35 -11.12
N TYR A 16 -5.50 -7.06 -10.56
CA TYR A 16 -6.76 -7.33 -11.27
C TYR A 16 -6.92 -6.47 -12.53
N THR A 17 -6.50 -5.20 -12.50
CA THR A 17 -6.56 -4.37 -13.72
C THR A 17 -5.59 -4.90 -14.79
N ALA A 18 -4.38 -5.32 -14.41
CA ALA A 18 -3.45 -5.97 -15.31
C ALA A 18 -4.04 -7.25 -15.92
N ALA A 19 -4.69 -8.08 -15.10
CA ALA A 19 -5.34 -9.31 -15.55
C ALA A 19 -6.47 -9.04 -16.55
N ILE A 20 -7.30 -8.02 -16.29
CA ILE A 20 -8.38 -7.61 -17.20
C ILE A 20 -7.81 -7.21 -18.57
N TYR A 21 -6.80 -6.34 -18.59
CA TYR A 21 -6.21 -5.86 -19.84
C TYR A 21 -5.46 -6.98 -20.59
N ALA A 22 -4.65 -7.78 -19.90
CA ALA A 22 -3.91 -8.87 -20.50
C ALA A 22 -4.84 -9.95 -21.08
N SER A 23 -5.96 -10.26 -20.41
CA SER A 23 -6.95 -11.22 -20.92
C SER A 23 -7.63 -10.72 -22.18
N ARG A 24 -8.03 -9.45 -22.20
CA ARG A 24 -8.65 -8.82 -23.39
C ARG A 24 -7.70 -8.72 -24.58
N SER A 25 -6.39 -8.73 -24.33
CA SER A 25 -5.35 -8.79 -25.36
C SER A 25 -4.94 -10.22 -25.75
N ASN A 26 -5.70 -11.23 -25.31
CA ASN A 26 -5.47 -12.65 -25.60
C ASN A 26 -4.12 -13.19 -25.08
N LEU A 27 -3.60 -12.63 -23.98
CA LEU A 27 -2.39 -13.11 -23.32
C LEU A 27 -2.65 -14.29 -22.36
N GLN A 28 -3.92 -14.62 -22.10
CA GLN A 28 -4.34 -15.70 -21.18
C GLN A 28 -3.57 -15.63 -19.83
N PRO A 29 -3.68 -14.50 -19.10
CA PRO A 29 -2.85 -14.28 -17.93
C PRO A 29 -3.23 -15.23 -16.79
N VAL A 30 -2.21 -15.70 -16.08
CA VAL A 30 -2.37 -16.35 -14.78
C VAL A 30 -2.04 -15.33 -13.70
N LEU A 31 -2.91 -15.19 -12.70
CA LEU A 31 -2.70 -14.33 -11.55
C LEU A 31 -2.65 -15.16 -10.27
N TYR A 32 -1.59 -14.98 -9.47
CA TYR A 32 -1.52 -15.54 -8.11
C TYR A 32 -1.96 -14.50 -7.09
N ALA A 33 -2.98 -14.85 -6.30
CA ALA A 33 -3.65 -13.90 -5.43
C ALA A 33 -2.87 -13.56 -4.15
N GLY A 34 -1.94 -14.43 -3.75
CA GLY A 34 -1.19 -14.30 -2.50
C GLY A 34 -2.00 -14.61 -1.26
N LEU A 35 -1.41 -14.36 -0.10
CA LEU A 35 -2.01 -14.62 1.22
C LEU A 35 -3.23 -13.75 1.52
N GLN A 36 -3.30 -12.57 0.90
CA GLN A 36 -4.39 -11.62 1.10
C GLN A 36 -5.05 -11.27 -0.24
N PRO A 37 -5.95 -12.13 -0.75
CA PRO A 37 -6.73 -11.84 -1.95
C PRO A 37 -7.44 -10.49 -1.86
N GLY A 38 -7.24 -9.63 -2.85
CA GLY A 38 -7.78 -8.26 -2.86
C GLY A 38 -6.83 -7.19 -2.27
N GLY A 39 -5.74 -7.61 -1.62
CA GLY A 39 -4.72 -6.71 -1.09
C GLY A 39 -5.23 -5.76 0.00
N GLN A 40 -4.52 -4.64 0.20
CA GLN A 40 -4.72 -3.74 1.33
C GLN A 40 -6.11 -3.10 1.41
N LEU A 41 -6.82 -2.94 0.29
CA LEU A 41 -8.19 -2.40 0.32
C LEU A 41 -9.15 -3.28 1.13
N THR A 42 -8.90 -4.59 1.22
CA THR A 42 -9.74 -5.49 2.04
C THR A 42 -9.67 -5.20 3.55
N THR A 43 -8.72 -4.37 4.00
CA THR A 43 -8.57 -3.98 5.41
C THR A 43 -9.22 -2.65 5.75
N THR A 44 -9.86 -1.98 4.78
CA THR A 44 -10.69 -0.80 5.04
C THR A 44 -12.18 -1.12 4.83
N THR A 45 -13.05 -0.16 5.14
CA THR A 45 -14.51 -0.32 5.11
C THR A 45 -15.09 0.28 3.84
N ILE A 46 -15.19 1.61 3.76
CA ILE A 46 -15.81 2.32 2.63
C ILE A 46 -14.75 3.09 1.86
N ILE A 47 -14.75 2.95 0.54
CA ILE A 47 -13.92 3.70 -0.39
C ILE A 47 -14.78 4.75 -1.09
N GLU A 48 -14.47 6.02 -0.85
CA GLU A 48 -15.17 7.16 -1.47
C GLU A 48 -14.36 7.84 -2.59
N ASN A 49 -13.09 7.45 -2.78
CA ASN A 49 -12.16 8.10 -3.71
C ASN A 49 -11.81 7.24 -4.94
N PHE A 50 -12.45 6.08 -5.11
CA PHE A 50 -12.36 5.30 -6.35
C PHE A 50 -13.48 5.73 -7.31
N PRO A 51 -13.17 6.29 -8.47
CA PRO A 51 -14.17 6.88 -9.36
C PRO A 51 -15.12 5.81 -9.92
N GLY A 52 -16.40 6.17 -10.07
CA GLY A 52 -17.47 5.28 -10.53
C GLY A 52 -18.51 4.95 -9.46
N PHE A 53 -18.23 5.26 -8.20
CA PHE A 53 -19.12 4.96 -7.06
C PHE A 53 -19.54 6.26 -6.35
N LYS A 54 -20.65 6.86 -6.79
CA LYS A 54 -21.09 8.20 -6.33
C LYS A 54 -21.33 8.27 -4.81
N ASP A 55 -21.75 7.16 -4.19
CA ASP A 55 -22.07 7.06 -2.76
C ASP A 55 -20.96 6.30 -1.99
N GLY A 56 -19.79 6.13 -2.61
CA GLY A 56 -18.76 5.20 -2.14
C GLY A 56 -19.12 3.74 -2.40
N ILE A 57 -18.19 2.84 -2.06
CA ILE A 57 -18.37 1.39 -2.17
C ILE A 57 -17.66 0.69 -1.02
N ASP A 58 -18.23 -0.42 -0.54
CA ASP A 58 -17.53 -1.32 0.38
C ASP A 58 -16.24 -1.84 -0.27
N ALA A 59 -15.14 -1.77 0.45
CA ALA A 59 -13.83 -2.08 -0.08
C ALA A 59 -13.67 -3.55 -0.47
N ASN A 60 -14.29 -4.47 0.27
CA ASN A 60 -14.31 -5.89 -0.08
C ASN A 60 -15.20 -6.11 -1.30
N GLN A 61 -16.35 -5.45 -1.40
CA GLN A 61 -17.19 -5.50 -2.59
C GLN A 61 -16.44 -5.02 -3.84
N LEU A 62 -15.71 -3.90 -3.76
CA LEU A 62 -14.90 -3.41 -4.88
C LEU A 62 -13.90 -4.47 -5.35
N MET A 63 -13.15 -5.09 -4.42
CA MET A 63 -12.17 -6.10 -4.79
C MET A 63 -12.81 -7.39 -5.34
N LEU A 64 -13.99 -7.78 -4.83
CA LEU A 64 -14.77 -8.90 -5.37
C LEU A 64 -15.23 -8.63 -6.80
N GLU A 65 -15.74 -7.42 -7.08
CA GLU A 65 -16.14 -7.02 -8.44
C GLU A 65 -14.94 -6.99 -9.40
N MET A 66 -13.78 -6.47 -8.97
CA MET A 66 -12.57 -6.47 -9.78
C MET A 66 -12.09 -7.90 -10.08
N LYS A 67 -12.13 -8.81 -9.09
CA LYS A 67 -11.82 -10.24 -9.28
C LYS A 67 -12.78 -10.87 -10.29
N ALA A 68 -14.09 -10.67 -10.10
CA ALA A 68 -15.12 -11.21 -10.96
C ALA A 68 -14.97 -10.70 -12.40
N GLN A 69 -14.65 -9.41 -12.58
CA GLN A 69 -14.38 -8.83 -13.89
C GLN A 69 -13.17 -9.48 -14.56
N ALA A 70 -12.07 -9.68 -13.84
CA ALA A 70 -10.88 -10.35 -14.38
C ALA A 70 -11.18 -11.78 -14.86
N ILE A 71 -11.88 -12.57 -14.03
CA ILE A 71 -12.29 -13.95 -14.37
C ILE A 71 -13.23 -13.94 -15.58
N ASN A 72 -14.22 -13.04 -15.61
CA ASN A 72 -15.21 -12.97 -16.68
C ASN A 72 -14.58 -12.69 -18.05
N VAL A 73 -13.47 -11.95 -18.10
CA VAL A 73 -12.75 -11.69 -19.37
C VAL A 73 -11.68 -12.74 -19.69
N GLY A 74 -11.53 -13.78 -18.87
CA GLY A 74 -10.68 -14.94 -19.15
C GLY A 74 -9.37 -15.02 -18.37
N ALA A 75 -9.19 -14.24 -17.30
CA ALA A 75 -8.02 -14.40 -16.43
C ALA A 75 -8.15 -15.69 -15.60
N ASP A 76 -7.05 -16.44 -15.48
CA ASP A 76 -6.94 -17.56 -14.55
C ASP A 76 -6.42 -17.02 -13.20
N VAL A 77 -7.34 -16.83 -12.24
CA VAL A 77 -7.03 -16.31 -10.91
C VAL A 77 -6.90 -17.47 -9.93
N ARG A 78 -5.69 -17.64 -9.38
CA ARG A 78 -5.32 -18.73 -8.48
C ARG A 78 -5.08 -18.22 -7.07
N ASP A 79 -5.53 -19.00 -6.10
CA ASP A 79 -5.20 -18.77 -4.70
C ASP A 79 -3.77 -19.26 -4.39
N GLY A 80 -3.14 -18.67 -3.38
CA GLY A 80 -1.79 -18.99 -2.94
C GLY A 80 -0.72 -18.01 -3.44
N SER A 81 0.49 -18.20 -2.95
CA SER A 81 1.61 -17.26 -3.14
C SER A 81 2.70 -17.81 -4.05
N ILE A 82 3.36 -16.91 -4.79
CA ILE A 82 4.66 -17.21 -5.41
C ILE A 82 5.74 -17.02 -4.35
N VAL A 83 6.59 -18.03 -4.18
CA VAL A 83 7.63 -18.08 -3.13
C VAL A 83 9.05 -18.07 -3.68
N LYS A 84 9.23 -18.38 -4.97
CA LYS A 84 10.52 -18.23 -5.66
C LYS A 84 10.32 -17.65 -7.06
N ALA A 85 11.28 -16.85 -7.50
CA ALA A 85 11.37 -16.32 -8.86
C ALA A 85 12.85 -16.26 -9.27
N ASP A 86 13.15 -16.74 -10.47
CA ASP A 86 14.43 -16.57 -11.17
C ASP A 86 14.21 -15.69 -12.40
N LEU A 87 14.72 -14.46 -12.33
CA LEU A 87 14.62 -13.45 -13.37
C LEU A 87 15.89 -13.35 -14.24
N SER A 88 16.85 -14.26 -14.07
CA SER A 88 18.15 -14.19 -14.74
C SER A 88 18.09 -14.50 -16.23
N LYS A 89 17.09 -15.29 -16.67
CA LYS A 89 16.90 -15.71 -18.07
C LYS A 89 15.41 -15.83 -18.40
N ARG A 90 15.06 -15.58 -19.67
CA ARG A 90 13.71 -15.79 -20.21
C ARG A 90 13.59 -17.16 -20.91
N PRO A 91 12.43 -17.85 -20.83
CA PRO A 91 11.28 -17.51 -19.97
C PRO A 91 11.63 -17.62 -18.48
N PHE A 92 11.01 -16.77 -17.67
CA PHE A 92 11.29 -16.69 -16.24
C PHE A 92 10.74 -17.91 -15.52
N ILE A 93 11.46 -18.40 -14.50
CA ILE A 93 11.02 -19.53 -13.69
C ILE A 93 10.49 -19.01 -12.38
N VAL A 94 9.26 -19.39 -12.03
CA VAL A 94 8.69 -19.12 -10.71
C VAL A 94 8.19 -20.41 -10.06
N GLU A 95 8.11 -20.41 -8.74
CA GLU A 95 7.58 -21.52 -7.95
C GLU A 95 6.51 -21.00 -6.99
N ASP A 96 5.35 -21.64 -6.98
CA ASP A 96 4.32 -21.37 -5.98
C ASP A 96 4.61 -22.09 -4.65
N GLU A 97 3.88 -21.71 -3.60
CA GLU A 97 4.03 -22.28 -2.25
C GLU A 97 3.77 -23.80 -2.17
N ARG A 98 3.19 -24.40 -3.22
CA ARG A 98 2.91 -25.84 -3.31
C ARG A 98 4.00 -26.58 -4.09
N GLY A 99 5.03 -25.88 -4.56
CA GLY A 99 6.13 -26.44 -5.36
C GLY A 99 5.81 -26.58 -6.85
N ASN A 100 4.72 -25.99 -7.35
CA ASN A 100 4.45 -25.99 -8.78
C ASN A 100 5.37 -24.98 -9.47
N VAL A 101 6.05 -25.43 -10.52
CA VAL A 101 6.96 -24.61 -11.31
C VAL A 101 6.27 -24.12 -12.59
N ILE A 102 6.36 -22.80 -12.83
CA ILE A 102 5.76 -22.11 -13.97
C ILE A 102 6.87 -21.38 -14.74
N GLU A 103 6.87 -21.56 -16.06
CA GLU A 103 7.62 -20.73 -17.00
C GLU A 103 6.75 -19.57 -17.48
N ALA A 104 7.22 -18.33 -17.33
CA ALA A 104 6.50 -17.14 -17.75
C ALA A 104 7.31 -16.33 -18.77
N ASN A 105 6.74 -16.05 -19.95
CA ASN A 105 7.43 -15.19 -20.94
C ASN A 105 7.54 -13.73 -20.45
N THR A 106 6.54 -13.27 -19.69
CA THR A 106 6.50 -11.95 -19.04
C THR A 106 5.99 -12.07 -17.61
N LEU A 107 6.43 -11.13 -16.76
CA LEU A 107 6.03 -11.05 -15.37
C LEU A 107 5.52 -9.65 -15.03
N ILE A 108 4.36 -9.56 -14.39
CA ILE A 108 3.84 -8.32 -13.79
C ILE A 108 3.82 -8.48 -12.27
N ILE A 109 4.65 -7.70 -11.59
CA ILE A 109 4.77 -7.67 -10.14
C ILE A 109 3.80 -6.62 -9.61
N ALA A 110 2.75 -7.06 -8.92
CA ALA A 110 1.71 -6.25 -8.32
C ALA A 110 1.50 -6.61 -6.83
N THR A 111 2.60 -6.92 -6.14
CA THR A 111 2.61 -7.42 -4.76
C THR A 111 2.28 -6.36 -3.70
N GLY A 112 2.21 -5.09 -4.10
CA GLY A 112 1.87 -3.96 -3.25
C GLY A 112 2.93 -3.62 -2.20
N ALA A 113 2.53 -2.81 -1.22
CA ALA A 113 3.33 -2.46 -0.06
C ALA A 113 2.48 -2.57 1.21
N SER A 114 3.08 -3.05 2.29
CA SER A 114 2.42 -3.22 3.58
C SER A 114 2.64 -2.00 4.46
N ALA A 115 1.57 -1.42 5.02
CA ALA A 115 1.69 -0.36 6.00
C ALA A 115 2.47 -0.83 7.24
N LYS A 116 3.33 0.03 7.79
CA LYS A 116 4.02 -0.25 9.05
C LYS A 116 3.13 0.14 10.23
N TYR A 117 3.10 -0.72 11.24
CA TYR A 117 2.37 -0.53 12.50
C TYR A 117 3.36 -0.45 13.67
N LEU A 118 2.91 0.04 14.83
CA LEU A 118 3.72 0.08 16.05
C LEU A 118 3.87 -1.30 16.71
N GLY A 119 2.98 -2.25 16.38
CA GLY A 119 2.94 -3.58 16.96
C GLY A 119 2.13 -3.64 18.26
N LEU A 120 1.18 -2.73 18.44
CA LEU A 120 0.27 -2.71 19.59
C LEU A 120 -0.95 -3.59 19.27
N SER A 121 -1.40 -4.40 20.23
CA SER A 121 -2.63 -5.20 20.08
C SER A 121 -3.86 -4.33 19.78
N ASP A 122 -3.86 -3.10 20.29
CA ASP A 122 -4.95 -2.15 20.08
C ASP A 122 -5.07 -1.69 18.62
N GLU A 123 -3.97 -1.70 17.86
CA GLU A 123 -3.99 -1.37 16.43
C GLU A 123 -4.79 -2.41 15.63
N GLU A 124 -4.79 -3.66 16.05
CA GLU A 124 -5.62 -4.71 15.47
C GLU A 124 -7.07 -4.59 15.94
N LYS A 125 -7.27 -4.37 17.25
CA LYS A 125 -8.60 -4.23 17.86
C LYS A 125 -9.43 -3.11 17.20
N TYR A 126 -8.83 -1.95 16.96
CA TYR A 126 -9.54 -0.77 16.46
C TYR A 126 -9.30 -0.49 14.97
N ARG A 127 -8.79 -1.46 14.20
CA ARG A 127 -8.54 -1.30 12.76
C ARG A 127 -9.84 -1.00 12.02
N GLY A 128 -9.89 0.11 11.29
CA GLY A 128 -11.12 0.58 10.62
C GLY A 128 -12.18 1.14 11.57
N GLN A 129 -11.90 1.22 12.87
CA GLN A 129 -12.76 1.76 13.93
C GLN A 129 -12.01 2.85 14.73
N GLY A 130 -11.23 3.69 14.05
CA GLY A 130 -10.40 4.71 14.68
C GLY A 130 -8.92 4.57 14.35
N VAL A 131 -8.42 3.38 13.99
CA VAL A 131 -7.04 3.18 13.55
C VAL A 131 -6.96 3.09 12.02
N SER A 132 -6.10 3.92 11.43
CA SER A 132 -5.84 3.97 9.99
C SER A 132 -4.34 4.12 9.70
N ALA A 133 -3.91 3.62 8.54
CA ALA A 133 -2.57 3.86 7.99
C ALA A 133 -2.59 4.71 6.71
N CYS A 134 -3.72 5.36 6.42
CA CYS A 134 -3.89 6.22 5.25
C CYS A 134 -4.80 7.42 5.57
N ALA A 135 -4.18 8.58 5.87
CA ALA A 135 -4.94 9.79 6.14
C ALA A 135 -5.83 10.24 4.98
N THR A 136 -5.36 10.11 3.73
CA THR A 136 -6.14 10.51 2.53
C THR A 136 -7.33 9.59 2.24
N CYS A 137 -7.30 8.37 2.77
CA CYS A 137 -8.40 7.41 2.66
C CYS A 137 -9.49 7.72 3.69
N ASP A 138 -9.12 7.85 4.97
CA ASP A 138 -10.09 7.86 6.07
C ASP A 138 -10.28 9.22 6.73
N GLY A 139 -9.41 10.20 6.47
CA GLY A 139 -9.41 11.51 7.14
C GLY A 139 -10.72 12.30 6.97
N PHE A 140 -11.46 12.05 5.89
CA PHE A 140 -12.78 12.64 5.65
C PHE A 140 -13.81 12.30 6.75
N PHE A 141 -13.73 11.12 7.34
CA PHE A 141 -14.63 10.68 8.42
C PHE A 141 -14.37 11.42 9.74
N TYR A 142 -13.19 12.04 9.89
CA TYR A 142 -12.77 12.74 11.11
C TYR A 142 -12.86 14.27 11.00
N ARG A 143 -13.73 14.77 10.10
CA ARG A 143 -13.98 16.21 10.01
C ARG A 143 -14.50 16.77 11.33
N LYS A 144 -13.91 17.89 11.77
CA LYS A 144 -14.20 18.55 13.06
C LYS A 144 -13.91 17.69 14.30
N ARG A 145 -13.25 16.54 14.15
CA ARG A 145 -12.81 15.65 15.23
C ARG A 145 -11.39 15.99 15.67
N THR A 146 -10.93 15.38 16.76
CA THR A 146 -9.54 15.47 17.20
C THR A 146 -8.84 14.17 16.83
N VAL A 147 -7.70 14.24 16.15
CA VAL A 147 -6.99 13.05 15.67
C VAL A 147 -5.52 13.07 16.10
N ALA A 148 -4.87 11.91 16.07
CA ALA A 148 -3.43 11.79 16.21
C ALA A 148 -2.79 11.20 14.95
N VAL A 149 -1.61 11.69 14.60
CA VAL A 149 -0.71 11.16 13.57
C VAL A 149 0.56 10.70 14.26
N VAL A 150 0.95 9.45 14.06
CA VAL A 150 2.21 8.90 14.56
C VAL A 150 3.25 8.94 13.46
N GLY A 151 4.38 9.57 13.76
CA GLY A 151 5.51 9.66 12.84
C GLY A 151 6.14 11.05 12.85
N GLY A 152 7.34 11.15 12.27
CA GLY A 152 8.06 12.41 12.20
C GLY A 152 8.93 12.55 10.95
N GLY A 153 8.62 11.80 9.90
CA GLY A 153 9.20 11.99 8.56
C GLY A 153 8.28 12.83 7.68
N ASP A 154 8.64 12.99 6.40
CA ASP A 154 7.85 13.77 5.45
C ASP A 154 6.39 13.29 5.35
N THR A 155 6.17 11.97 5.25
CA THR A 155 4.82 11.40 5.21
C THR A 155 3.96 11.81 6.40
N ALA A 156 4.52 11.83 7.62
CA ALA A 156 3.78 12.25 8.81
C ALA A 156 3.43 13.74 8.76
N CYS A 157 4.33 14.59 8.26
CA CYS A 157 4.05 16.01 8.09
C CYS A 157 2.99 16.25 7.00
N GLU A 158 3.05 15.53 5.88
CA GLU A 158 2.05 15.62 4.80
C GLU A 158 0.66 15.18 5.27
N GLU A 159 0.58 14.04 5.95
CA GLU A 159 -0.69 13.52 6.48
C GLU A 159 -1.25 14.41 7.59
N ALA A 160 -0.41 14.93 8.49
CA ALA A 160 -0.85 15.88 9.51
C ALA A 160 -1.37 17.19 8.88
N MET A 161 -0.70 17.70 7.84
CA MET A 161 -1.18 18.88 7.11
C MET A 161 -2.51 18.60 6.41
N TYR A 162 -2.66 17.45 5.77
CA TYR A 162 -3.93 17.05 5.16
C TYR A 162 -5.05 16.98 6.21
N LEU A 163 -4.83 16.26 7.32
CA LEU A 163 -5.81 16.12 8.40
C LEU A 163 -6.11 17.46 9.07
N SER A 164 -5.14 18.37 9.18
CA SER A 164 -5.36 19.71 9.75
C SER A 164 -6.36 20.56 8.96
N SER A 165 -6.58 20.24 7.68
CA SER A 165 -7.60 20.90 6.85
C SER A 165 -9.02 20.39 7.09
N LEU A 166 -9.16 19.23 7.75
CA LEU A 166 -10.43 18.54 7.99
C LEU A 166 -10.80 18.51 9.48
N ALA A 167 -9.84 18.15 10.32
CA ALA A 167 -9.98 17.93 11.75
C ALA A 167 -9.97 19.25 12.54
N LYS A 168 -10.58 19.23 13.74
CA LYS A 168 -10.52 20.34 14.70
C LYS A 168 -9.12 20.49 15.29
N LYS A 169 -8.43 19.38 15.55
CA LYS A 169 -7.08 19.34 16.12
C LYS A 169 -6.35 18.09 15.67
N VAL A 170 -5.05 18.21 15.41
CA VAL A 170 -4.16 17.10 15.07
C VAL A 170 -3.01 17.05 16.07
N TYR A 171 -2.87 15.95 16.79
CA TYR A 171 -1.66 15.65 17.57
C TYR A 171 -0.65 14.94 16.68
N MET A 172 0.58 15.43 16.58
CA MET A 172 1.68 14.69 15.96
C MET A 172 2.52 14.03 17.05
N ILE A 173 2.47 12.70 17.15
CA ILE A 173 3.23 11.93 18.14
C ILE A 173 4.59 11.58 17.54
N VAL A 174 5.65 12.22 18.05
CA VAL A 174 7.01 12.12 17.52
C VAL A 174 7.94 11.55 18.59
N ARG A 175 8.45 10.34 18.38
CA ARG A 175 9.35 9.66 19.33
C ARG A 175 10.71 10.33 19.57
N LYS A 176 11.07 11.33 18.77
CA LYS A 176 12.37 12.03 18.80
C LYS A 176 12.17 13.48 19.23
N PRO A 177 13.23 14.21 19.63
CA PRO A 177 13.14 15.63 19.94
C PRO A 177 13.11 16.51 18.67
N TYR A 178 12.94 15.92 17.50
CA TYR A 178 12.94 16.61 16.21
C TYR A 178 12.15 15.83 15.16
N LEU A 179 11.67 16.56 14.15
CA LEU A 179 11.17 16.00 12.89
C LEU A 179 12.33 15.72 11.93
N ARG A 180 12.32 14.53 11.30
CA ARG A 180 13.23 14.13 10.21
C ARG A 180 12.81 14.68 8.85
N ALA A 181 11.62 15.27 8.76
CA ALA A 181 11.09 15.84 7.53
C ALA A 181 11.96 16.98 6.99
N ALA A 182 11.82 17.26 5.70
CA ALA A 182 12.40 18.41 5.03
C ALA A 182 12.03 19.71 5.75
N GLU A 183 12.95 20.68 5.73
CA GLU A 183 12.80 21.94 6.49
C GLU A 183 11.48 22.66 6.20
N ILE A 184 11.10 22.74 4.93
CA ILE A 184 9.82 23.35 4.52
C ILE A 184 8.61 22.64 5.11
N MET A 185 8.66 21.31 5.24
CA MET A 185 7.55 20.53 5.80
C MET A 185 7.46 20.69 7.31
N ARG A 186 8.61 20.74 8.02
CA ARG A 186 8.66 21.04 9.46
C ARG A 186 8.04 22.39 9.76
N LYS A 187 8.48 23.43 9.04
CA LYS A 187 7.95 24.79 9.19
C LYS A 187 6.43 24.84 8.99
N ARG A 188 5.91 24.17 7.95
CA ARG A 188 4.47 24.12 7.68
C ARG A 188 3.65 23.53 8.83
N VAL A 189 4.12 22.44 9.44
CA VAL A 189 3.38 21.83 10.57
C VAL A 189 3.55 22.62 11.86
N GLU A 190 4.71 23.23 12.09
CA GLU A 190 4.98 24.07 13.27
C GLU A 190 4.19 25.39 13.25
N GLU A 191 3.96 25.96 12.07
CA GLU A 191 3.17 27.20 11.90
C GLU A 191 1.65 26.95 11.90
N LYS A 192 1.20 25.69 11.90
CA LYS A 192 -0.22 25.36 11.79
C LYS A 192 -0.88 25.33 13.17
N GLU A 193 -1.75 26.30 13.43
CA GLU A 193 -2.36 26.52 14.76
C GLU A 193 -3.10 25.31 15.37
N ASN A 194 -3.70 24.45 14.54
CA ASN A 194 -4.44 23.28 15.01
C ASN A 194 -3.61 21.98 14.98
N ILE A 195 -2.31 22.06 14.74
CA ILE A 195 -1.36 20.95 14.90
C ILE A 195 -0.59 21.16 16.21
N GLU A 196 -0.60 20.16 17.07
CA GLU A 196 0.22 20.12 18.29
C GLU A 196 1.24 18.98 18.17
N ILE A 197 2.53 19.32 18.17
CA ILE A 197 3.61 18.34 18.04
C ILE A 197 4.05 17.89 19.44
N LEU A 198 3.85 16.60 19.71
CA LEU A 198 4.28 15.93 20.93
C LEU A 198 5.64 15.27 20.69
N TYR A 199 6.72 16.04 20.89
CA TYR A 199 8.10 15.54 20.81
C TYR A 199 8.45 14.58 21.95
N ASN A 200 9.48 13.76 21.74
CA ASN A 200 9.95 12.74 22.68
C ASN A 200 8.84 11.81 23.20
N THR A 201 7.79 11.60 22.41
CA THR A 201 6.58 10.93 22.85
C THR A 201 6.35 9.63 22.05
N ASN A 202 6.04 8.56 22.76
CA ASN A 202 5.66 7.26 22.21
C ASN A 202 4.23 6.91 22.62
N THR A 203 3.52 6.22 21.73
CA THR A 203 2.24 5.59 22.06
C THR A 203 2.49 4.28 22.80
N LEU A 204 1.78 4.07 23.91
CA LEU A 204 1.78 2.84 24.69
C LEU A 204 0.57 1.94 24.41
N GLY A 205 -0.57 2.53 24.05
CA GLY A 205 -1.81 1.82 23.77
C GLY A 205 -2.93 2.78 23.36
N LEU A 206 -4.06 2.23 22.94
CA LEU A 206 -5.26 2.96 22.56
C LEU A 206 -6.45 2.47 23.40
N PHE A 207 -7.40 3.35 23.68
CA PHE A 207 -8.59 3.00 24.48
C PHE A 207 -9.88 3.54 23.86
N GLY A 208 -11.00 2.88 24.19
CA GLY A 208 -12.36 3.22 23.81
C GLY A 208 -13.28 1.99 23.74
N GLU A 209 -14.59 2.21 23.76
CA GLU A 209 -15.58 1.12 23.77
C GLU A 209 -16.04 0.73 22.37
N ASN A 210 -16.43 1.71 21.55
CA ASN A 210 -16.98 1.52 20.20
C ASN A 210 -16.08 2.07 19.09
N GLY A 211 -14.78 2.11 19.37
CA GLY A 211 -13.75 2.68 18.51
C GLY A 211 -12.68 3.36 19.35
N VAL A 212 -11.77 4.07 18.70
CA VAL A 212 -10.76 4.89 19.41
C VAL A 212 -11.42 6.11 20.04
N GLU A 213 -11.21 6.28 21.35
CA GLU A 213 -11.60 7.47 22.12
C GLU A 213 -10.38 8.19 22.72
N GLY A 214 -9.24 7.49 22.81
CA GLY A 214 -7.99 8.10 23.24
C GLY A 214 -6.76 7.22 23.08
N ALA A 215 -5.61 7.78 23.45
CA ALA A 215 -4.32 7.12 23.42
C ALA A 215 -3.56 7.31 24.72
N HIS A 216 -2.95 6.22 25.20
CA HIS A 216 -1.98 6.22 26.30
C HIS A 216 -0.61 6.58 25.75
N LEU A 217 -0.01 7.66 26.26
CA LEU A 217 1.28 8.15 25.79
C LEU A 217 2.32 8.13 26.90
N VAL A 218 3.59 8.09 26.49
CA VAL A 218 4.73 8.30 27.36
C VAL A 218 5.70 9.27 26.72
N ARG A 219 6.12 10.29 27.46
CA ARG A 219 7.19 11.21 27.09
C ARG A 219 8.48 10.80 27.78
N PHE A 220 9.62 10.93 27.10
CA PHE A 220 10.95 10.56 27.60
C PHE A 220 11.02 9.09 28.07
N LYS A 221 10.44 8.18 27.28
CA LYS A 221 10.36 6.75 27.61
C LYS A 221 11.74 6.17 27.94
N GLY A 222 11.88 5.61 29.13
CA GLY A 222 13.13 5.00 29.61
C GLY A 222 14.17 5.99 30.16
N GLU A 223 13.84 7.27 30.30
CA GLU A 223 14.68 8.29 30.93
C GLU A 223 14.21 8.58 32.37
N GLU A 224 15.02 9.28 33.17
CA GLU A 224 14.69 9.58 34.57
C GLU A 224 13.44 10.46 34.73
N ASN A 225 13.12 11.27 33.72
CA ASN A 225 11.97 12.16 33.67
C ASN A 225 10.81 11.58 32.82
N GLU A 226 10.67 10.26 32.76
CA GLU A 226 9.55 9.59 32.09
C GLU A 226 8.19 10.09 32.62
N GLU A 227 7.31 10.51 31.71
CA GLU A 227 5.99 11.05 32.03
C GLU A 227 4.91 10.30 31.23
N LYS A 228 3.93 9.70 31.91
CA LYS A 228 2.78 9.04 31.27
C LYS A 228 1.54 9.90 31.37
N TYR A 229 0.80 9.99 30.27
CA TYR A 229 -0.41 10.79 30.17
C TYR A 229 -1.30 10.30 29.04
N ASP A 230 -2.57 10.69 29.09
CA ASP A 230 -3.56 10.31 28.09
C ASP A 230 -3.98 11.54 27.27
N ILE A 231 -4.32 11.29 26.01
CA ILE A 231 -4.99 12.27 25.15
C ILE A 231 -6.31 11.70 24.64
N GLN A 232 -7.30 12.58 24.48
CA GLN A 232 -8.57 12.25 23.85
C GLN A 232 -8.46 12.46 22.34
N ILE A 233 -8.75 11.42 21.56
CA ILE A 233 -8.70 11.44 20.10
C ILE A 233 -9.84 10.57 19.56
N ASP A 234 -10.46 10.98 18.47
CA ASP A 234 -11.46 10.20 17.76
C ASP A 234 -10.78 9.26 16.73
N GLY A 235 -9.55 9.57 16.28
CA GLY A 235 -8.85 8.81 15.24
C GLY A 235 -7.32 8.82 15.39
N PHE A 236 -6.68 7.73 14.98
CA PHE A 236 -5.27 7.43 15.15
C PHE A 236 -4.67 6.97 13.81
N PHE A 237 -3.78 7.79 13.25
CA PHE A 237 -3.20 7.62 11.92
C PHE A 237 -1.72 7.27 11.99
N LEU A 238 -1.35 6.16 11.34
CA LEU A 238 0.02 5.63 11.33
C LEU A 238 0.78 6.08 10.08
N ALA A 239 1.55 7.15 10.21
CA ALA A 239 2.36 7.73 9.13
C ALA A 239 3.86 7.36 9.28
N ILE A 240 4.14 6.10 9.62
CA ILE A 240 5.49 5.57 9.86
C ILE A 240 6.11 4.84 8.66
N GLY A 241 5.45 4.94 7.50
CA GLY A 241 5.91 4.46 6.21
C GLY A 241 5.35 3.09 5.83
N HIS A 242 5.69 2.65 4.63
CA HIS A 242 5.29 1.36 4.08
C HIS A 242 6.52 0.48 3.86
N LEU A 243 6.31 -0.84 3.81
CA LEU A 243 7.29 -1.84 3.42
C LEU A 243 6.84 -2.44 2.08
N PRO A 244 7.48 -2.11 0.94
CA PRO A 244 7.16 -2.72 -0.34
C PRO A 244 7.43 -4.23 -0.28
N ASN A 245 6.51 -5.03 -0.85
CA ASN A 245 6.56 -6.49 -0.80
C ASN A 245 7.50 -7.03 -1.89
N THR A 246 8.80 -6.75 -1.75
CA THR A 246 9.85 -6.98 -2.77
C THR A 246 10.88 -8.04 -2.40
N ASP A 247 10.71 -8.72 -1.26
CA ASP A 247 11.69 -9.71 -0.76
C ASP A 247 12.06 -10.77 -1.79
N LEU A 248 11.09 -11.23 -2.57
CA LEU A 248 11.26 -12.21 -3.65
C LEU A 248 12.22 -11.75 -4.76
N PHE A 249 12.37 -10.44 -4.96
CA PHE A 249 13.07 -9.84 -6.11
C PHE A 249 14.39 -9.15 -5.72
N LYS A 250 14.74 -9.16 -4.42
CA LYS A 250 15.99 -8.57 -3.93
C LYS A 250 17.20 -9.20 -4.63
N GLY A 251 18.09 -8.36 -5.12
CA GLY A 251 19.28 -8.78 -5.87
C GLY A 251 19.02 -9.17 -7.33
N GLN A 252 17.75 -9.18 -7.77
CA GLN A 252 17.37 -9.47 -9.16
C GLN A 252 16.84 -8.23 -9.89
N LEU A 253 16.18 -7.33 -9.16
CA LEU A 253 15.68 -6.04 -9.66
C LEU A 253 16.37 -4.86 -8.98
N GLU A 254 16.44 -3.73 -9.68
CA GLU A 254 16.82 -2.46 -9.09
C GLU A 254 15.73 -2.00 -8.12
N LEU A 255 16.14 -1.78 -6.86
CA LEU A 255 15.28 -1.25 -5.80
C LEU A 255 15.82 0.11 -5.34
N ASP A 256 14.91 1.02 -4.99
CA ASP A 256 15.29 2.28 -4.37
C ASP A 256 15.80 2.06 -2.92
N PRO A 257 16.37 3.09 -2.26
CA PRO A 257 16.85 2.96 -0.88
C PRO A 257 15.78 2.57 0.16
N GLN A 258 14.49 2.69 -0.19
CA GLN A 258 13.36 2.32 0.67
C GLN A 258 12.84 0.91 0.36
N GLY A 259 13.32 0.29 -0.73
CA GLY A 259 13.01 -1.07 -1.17
C GLY A 259 11.94 -1.17 -2.26
N PHE A 260 11.46 -0.05 -2.81
CA PHE A 260 10.48 -0.06 -3.90
C PHE A 260 11.14 -0.44 -5.22
N ILE A 261 10.42 -1.11 -6.12
CA ILE A 261 10.95 -1.46 -7.44
C ILE A 261 11.08 -0.19 -8.28
N VAL A 262 12.27 0.06 -8.82
CA VAL A 262 12.52 1.19 -9.71
C VAL A 262 11.95 0.89 -11.10
N THR A 263 11.13 1.81 -11.61
CA THR A 263 10.58 1.76 -12.98
C THR A 263 11.13 2.90 -13.85
N LYS A 264 11.06 2.71 -15.17
CA LYS A 264 11.65 3.64 -16.15
C LYS A 264 10.73 4.83 -16.44
N GLY A 265 10.85 5.88 -15.64
CA GLY A 265 10.11 7.14 -15.86
C GLY A 265 8.60 6.96 -15.74
N THR A 266 7.86 7.12 -16.84
CA THR A 266 6.39 6.95 -16.86
C THR A 266 5.92 5.54 -17.21
N SER A 267 6.88 4.65 -17.56
CA SER A 267 6.69 3.23 -17.87
C SER A 267 6.61 2.37 -16.60
N THR A 268 6.11 1.14 -16.73
CA THR A 268 6.13 0.12 -15.67
C THR A 268 7.28 -0.86 -15.81
N ALA A 269 8.09 -0.74 -16.86
CA ALA A 269 9.25 -1.59 -17.10
C ALA A 269 10.30 -1.43 -15.99
N THR A 270 10.83 -2.57 -15.53
CA THR A 270 11.87 -2.63 -14.49
C THR A 270 13.28 -2.66 -15.10
N SER A 271 14.30 -2.95 -14.28
CA SER A 271 15.67 -3.20 -14.73
C SER A 271 15.82 -4.46 -15.59
N VAL A 272 14.87 -5.39 -15.56
CA VAL A 272 14.87 -6.63 -16.35
C VAL A 272 13.83 -6.57 -17.47
N GLU A 273 14.27 -6.81 -18.71
CA GLU A 273 13.41 -6.80 -19.90
C GLU A 273 12.33 -7.89 -19.82
N GLY A 274 11.05 -7.54 -20.01
CA GLY A 274 9.91 -8.46 -19.87
C GLY A 274 9.37 -8.59 -18.44
N VAL A 275 9.95 -7.88 -17.46
CA VAL A 275 9.43 -7.77 -16.09
C VAL A 275 8.94 -6.34 -15.85
N TYR A 276 7.69 -6.24 -15.38
CA TYR A 276 6.99 -4.98 -15.10
C TYR A 276 6.57 -4.93 -13.64
N ALA A 277 6.48 -3.73 -13.07
CA ALA A 277 6.00 -3.50 -11.72
C ALA A 277 4.86 -2.47 -11.70
N ALA A 278 3.79 -2.76 -10.97
CA ALA A 278 2.57 -1.96 -10.94
C ALA A 278 1.98 -1.84 -9.53
N GLY A 279 1.35 -0.70 -9.25
CA GLY A 279 0.83 -0.34 -7.94
C GLY A 279 1.92 -0.02 -6.93
N ASP A 280 1.55 -0.08 -5.66
CA ASP A 280 2.34 0.44 -4.54
C ASP A 280 3.72 -0.21 -4.39
N VAL A 281 3.98 -1.37 -5.00
CA VAL A 281 5.32 -1.99 -5.01
C VAL A 281 6.36 -1.13 -5.74
N ALA A 282 5.91 -0.25 -6.64
CA ALA A 282 6.72 0.64 -7.47
C ALA A 282 6.26 2.12 -7.38
N ASP A 283 5.36 2.44 -6.47
CA ASP A 283 4.85 3.80 -6.26
C ASP A 283 5.00 4.22 -4.79
N PRO A 284 6.15 4.80 -4.41
CA PRO A 284 6.34 5.34 -3.06
C PRO A 284 5.57 6.66 -2.82
N THR A 285 4.99 7.26 -3.87
CA THR A 285 4.46 8.63 -3.85
C THR A 285 2.96 8.66 -3.62
N TYR A 286 2.17 8.08 -4.52
CA TYR A 286 0.72 8.30 -4.53
C TYR A 286 -0.03 7.27 -3.67
N ARG A 287 0.25 5.97 -3.86
CA ARG A 287 -0.34 4.87 -3.03
C ARG A 287 -1.86 4.96 -2.91
N GLN A 288 -2.53 5.01 -4.05
CA GLN A 288 -4.00 5.09 -4.13
C GLN A 288 -4.53 3.95 -4.99
N GLY A 289 -5.70 3.39 -4.64
CA GLY A 289 -6.30 2.27 -5.37
C GLY A 289 -6.49 2.56 -6.87
N VAL A 290 -6.92 3.78 -7.23
CA VAL A 290 -7.11 4.18 -8.63
C VAL A 290 -5.77 4.35 -9.39
N VAL A 291 -4.72 4.83 -8.71
CA VAL A 291 -3.37 4.95 -9.31
C VAL A 291 -2.77 3.57 -9.52
N ALA A 292 -2.95 2.66 -8.55
CA ALA A 292 -2.56 1.27 -8.66
C ALA A 292 -3.29 0.58 -9.83
N ALA A 293 -4.61 0.76 -9.97
CA ALA A 293 -5.36 0.25 -11.11
C ALA A 293 -4.81 0.78 -12.44
N GLY A 294 -4.58 2.10 -12.54
CA GLY A 294 -4.02 2.72 -13.74
C GLY A 294 -2.64 2.19 -14.13
N SER A 295 -1.75 1.99 -13.16
CA SER A 295 -0.43 1.37 -13.42
C SER A 295 -0.53 -0.10 -13.80
N GLY A 296 -1.51 -0.84 -13.25
CA GLY A 296 -1.82 -2.22 -13.69
C GLY A 296 -2.20 -2.30 -15.17
N ALA A 297 -3.04 -1.37 -15.64
CA ALA A 297 -3.38 -1.28 -17.06
C ALA A 297 -2.14 -1.00 -17.93
N LYS A 298 -1.26 -0.07 -17.50
CA LYS A 298 0.00 0.21 -18.20
C LYS A 298 0.87 -1.04 -18.32
N ALA A 299 1.06 -1.79 -17.23
CA ALA A 299 1.90 -2.98 -17.22
C ALA A 299 1.40 -4.07 -18.18
N ALA A 300 0.09 -4.30 -18.24
CA ALA A 300 -0.48 -5.26 -19.18
C ALA A 300 -0.30 -4.83 -20.64
N ILE A 301 -0.45 -3.54 -20.94
CA ILE A 301 -0.23 -2.99 -22.30
C ILE A 301 1.24 -3.08 -22.70
N GLU A 302 2.16 -2.80 -21.78
CA GLU A 302 3.60 -2.90 -22.07
C GLU A 302 4.07 -4.35 -22.23
N ALA A 303 3.54 -5.27 -21.42
CA ALA A 303 3.80 -6.70 -21.57
C ALA A 303 3.27 -7.24 -22.90
N GLU A 304 2.09 -6.80 -23.32
CA GLU A 304 1.51 -7.17 -24.61
C GLU A 304 2.37 -6.72 -25.79
N ARG A 305 2.78 -5.46 -25.81
CA ARG A 305 3.65 -4.90 -26.85
C ARG A 305 4.97 -5.66 -26.92
N PHE A 306 5.56 -5.93 -25.77
CA PHE A 306 6.80 -6.68 -25.68
C PHE A 306 6.70 -8.09 -26.25
N LEU A 307 5.64 -8.84 -25.91
CA LEU A 307 5.40 -10.16 -26.48
C LEU A 307 5.16 -10.08 -27.99
N GLN A 308 4.45 -9.07 -28.46
CA GLN A 308 4.23 -8.85 -29.89
C GLN A 308 5.55 -8.58 -30.63
N ASP A 309 6.41 -7.71 -30.09
CA ASP A 309 7.70 -7.36 -30.69
C ASP A 309 8.67 -8.56 -30.73
N LYS A 310 8.55 -9.50 -29.79
CA LYS A 310 9.31 -10.76 -29.78
C LYS A 310 8.70 -11.87 -30.65
N GLY A 311 7.50 -11.66 -31.21
CA GLY A 311 6.76 -12.69 -31.96
C GLY A 311 6.21 -13.82 -31.07
N GLU A 312 5.95 -13.53 -29.79
CA GLU A 312 5.53 -14.47 -28.74
C GLU A 312 4.05 -14.33 -28.37
N LYS A 313 3.27 -13.56 -29.13
CA LYS A 313 1.83 -13.32 -28.92
C LYS A 313 0.94 -14.42 -29.50
#